data_AF-A0A3A6PNX1-F1
#
_entry.id   AF-A0A3A6PNX1-F1
#
_cell.length_a   1.000
_cell.length_b   1.000
_cell.length_c   1.000
_cell.angle_alpha   90.00
_cell.angle_beta   90.00
_cell.angle_gamma   90.00
#
_symmetry.space_group_name_H-M   'P 1'
#
loop_
_entity.id
_entity.type
_entity.pdbx_description
1 polymer ?
#
loop_
_entity_poly.entity_id
_entity_poly.type
_entity_poly.pdbx_seq_one_letter_code
_entity_poly.pdbx_strand_id
1 'polypeptide(L)'
;MESQTQATPNTQPYPQLISGLGGWLVLVQIGLYSTMFLLMLKLISILSIFGDGSWELFTDKSSIIYHALWQPLILFELIYNLLLFAFSIFILVCFYSKKKILPRLMIFYFVVSVLFVLIDYILFMQIPIARELDSFNYIKEIVRGIFTCMIWIPYFIRSIRVKNTFIH
;
A
#
# COMPACT_ATOMS: atom_id res chain seq x y z
N MET A 1 -60.97 -39.82 -10.42
CA MET A 1 -60.61 -38.84 -9.38
C MET A 1 -59.12 -38.62 -9.49
N GLU A 2 -58.75 -37.42 -9.93
CA GLU A 2 -57.43 -37.03 -10.41
C GLU A 2 -56.40 -37.06 -9.28
N SER A 3 -55.32 -37.81 -9.48
CA SER A 3 -54.13 -37.80 -8.63
C SER A 3 -53.35 -36.50 -8.88
N GLN A 4 -53.58 -35.53 -8.01
CA GLN A 4 -52.85 -34.25 -8.00
C GLN A 4 -51.34 -34.52 -7.90
N THR A 5 -50.64 -34.27 -9.00
CA THR A 5 -49.18 -34.30 -9.07
C THR A 5 -48.68 -33.06 -8.33
N GLN A 6 -48.21 -33.26 -7.09
CA GLN A 6 -47.60 -32.19 -6.30
C GLN A 6 -46.34 -31.71 -7.01
N ALA A 7 -46.39 -30.50 -7.58
CA ALA A 7 -45.22 -29.81 -8.10
C ALA A 7 -44.24 -29.56 -6.95
N THR A 8 -43.06 -30.17 -7.01
CA THR A 8 -41.95 -29.85 -6.12
C THR A 8 -41.58 -28.37 -6.29
N PRO A 9 -41.44 -27.59 -5.22
CA PRO A 9 -40.99 -26.22 -5.33
C PRO A 9 -39.54 -26.25 -5.86
N ASN A 10 -39.34 -25.66 -7.04
CA ASN A 10 -38.02 -25.39 -7.61
C ASN A 10 -37.22 -24.55 -6.61
N THR A 11 -36.42 -25.21 -5.77
CA THR A 11 -35.36 -24.57 -5.00
C THR A 11 -34.28 -24.14 -5.98
N GLN A 12 -34.49 -22.98 -6.59
CA GLN A 12 -33.44 -22.25 -7.27
C GLN A 12 -32.25 -22.19 -6.30
N PRO A 13 -31.06 -22.72 -6.67
CA PRO A 13 -29.91 -22.60 -5.80
C PRO A 13 -29.65 -21.10 -5.65
N TYR A 14 -29.69 -20.59 -4.42
CA TYR A 14 -29.31 -19.20 -4.14
C TYR A 14 -28.04 -18.89 -4.94
N PRO A 15 -28.00 -17.80 -5.73
CA PRO A 15 -26.82 -17.48 -6.53
C PRO A 15 -25.66 -17.42 -5.54
N GLN A 16 -24.70 -18.35 -5.67
CA GLN A 16 -23.67 -18.54 -4.66
C GLN A 16 -23.01 -17.19 -4.41
N LEU A 17 -23.25 -16.64 -3.21
CA LEU A 17 -22.84 -15.30 -2.86
C LEU A 17 -21.31 -15.30 -2.99
N ILE A 18 -20.78 -14.67 -4.05
CA ILE A 18 -19.34 -14.67 -4.31
C ILE A 18 -18.66 -14.08 -3.07
N SER A 19 -18.00 -14.94 -2.29
CA SER A 19 -17.46 -14.63 -0.96
C SER A 19 -16.14 -15.38 -0.73
N GLY A 20 -15.36 -14.98 0.27
CA GLY A 20 -14.06 -15.57 0.63
C GLY A 20 -12.85 -14.86 0.02
N LEU A 21 -11.65 -15.42 0.11
CA LEU A 21 -10.37 -14.74 -0.23
C LEU A 21 -9.81 -15.04 -1.65
N GLY A 22 -10.66 -15.37 -2.63
CA GLY A 22 -10.27 -15.67 -4.02
C GLY A 22 -10.32 -14.51 -5.03
N GLY A 23 -10.22 -14.84 -6.32
CA GLY A 23 -10.31 -13.87 -7.43
C GLY A 23 -9.34 -12.70 -7.31
N TRP A 24 -9.81 -11.48 -7.58
CA TRP A 24 -9.01 -10.26 -7.51
C TRP A 24 -8.45 -9.93 -6.11
N LEU A 25 -9.00 -10.52 -5.03
CA LEU A 25 -8.41 -10.37 -3.69
C LEU A 25 -7.09 -11.12 -3.51
N VAL A 26 -6.79 -12.11 -4.36
CA VAL A 26 -5.49 -12.81 -4.34
C VAL A 26 -4.39 -11.87 -4.81
N LEU A 27 -4.65 -11.07 -5.86
CA LEU A 27 -3.71 -10.07 -6.35
C LEU A 27 -3.40 -9.00 -5.29
N VAL A 28 -4.41 -8.58 -4.51
CA VAL A 28 -4.19 -7.67 -3.38
C VAL A 28 -3.26 -8.30 -2.34
N GLN A 29 -3.47 -9.57 -1.98
CA GLN A 29 -2.61 -10.27 -1.01
C GLN A 29 -1.16 -10.34 -1.50
N ILE A 30 -0.96 -10.75 -2.75
CA ILE A 30 0.38 -10.80 -3.37
C ILE A 30 1.02 -9.41 -3.38
N GLY A 31 0.24 -8.38 -3.71
CA GLY A 31 0.68 -6.98 -3.68
C GLY A 31 1.11 -6.54 -2.27
N LEU A 32 0.34 -6.87 -1.24
CA LEU A 32 0.67 -6.54 0.15
C LEU A 32 1.96 -7.24 0.61
N TYR A 33 2.12 -8.53 0.34
CA TYR A 33 3.36 -9.25 0.67
C TYR A 33 4.57 -8.70 -0.09
N SER A 34 4.41 -8.43 -1.39
CA SER A 34 5.48 -7.82 -2.19
C SER A 34 5.86 -6.45 -1.64
N THR A 35 4.87 -5.64 -1.24
CA THR A 35 5.12 -4.32 -0.68
C THR A 35 5.81 -4.41 0.68
N MET A 36 5.39 -5.32 1.55
CA MET A 36 6.08 -5.58 2.82
C MET A 36 7.54 -5.95 2.62
N PHE A 37 7.83 -6.83 1.66
CA PHE A 37 9.19 -7.23 1.34
C PHE A 37 10.03 -6.04 0.84
N LEU A 38 9.47 -5.23 -0.07
CA LEU A 38 10.15 -4.03 -0.56
C LEU A 38 10.39 -2.99 0.55
N LEU A 39 9.41 -2.78 1.44
CA LEU A 39 9.57 -1.89 2.60
C LEU A 39 10.65 -2.37 3.54
N MET A 40 10.76 -3.68 3.75
CA MET A 40 11.84 -4.27 4.56
C MET A 40 13.22 -3.98 3.95
N LEU A 41 13.38 -4.19 2.64
CA LEU A 41 14.64 -3.87 1.95
C LEU A 41 14.95 -2.37 2.03
N LYS A 42 13.93 -1.51 1.88
CA LYS A 42 14.08 -0.06 1.99
C LYS A 42 14.53 0.38 3.39
N LEU A 43 13.94 -0.20 4.44
CA LEU A 43 14.36 0.05 5.81
C LEU A 43 15.80 -0.37 6.06
N ILE A 44 16.23 -1.54 5.56
CA ILE A 44 17.63 -1.97 5.66
C ILE A 44 18.56 -0.98 4.96
N SER A 45 18.19 -0.51 3.78
CA SER A 45 18.95 0.48 3.02
C SER A 45 19.04 1.83 3.72
N ILE A 46 17.98 2.28 4.40
CA ILE A 46 18.00 3.53 5.16
C ILE A 46 18.86 3.37 6.43
N LEU A 47 18.79 2.21 7.07
CA LEU A 47 19.60 1.92 8.26
C LEU A 47 21.10 1.84 7.95
N SER A 48 21.48 1.40 6.75
CA SER A 48 22.91 1.35 6.37
C SER A 48 23.56 2.73 6.34
N ILE A 49 22.80 3.79 6.03
CA ILE A 49 23.28 5.19 6.03
C ILE A 49 23.93 5.57 7.37
N PHE A 50 23.41 5.03 8.48
CA PHE A 50 23.92 5.30 9.82
C PHE A 50 25.15 4.46 10.20
N GLY A 51 25.50 3.44 9.42
CA GLY A 51 26.57 2.48 9.73
C GLY A 51 27.77 2.52 8.78
N ASP A 52 27.62 3.06 7.57
CA ASP A 52 28.65 3.04 6.52
C ASP A 52 29.39 4.38 6.33
N GLY A 53 29.12 5.37 7.19
CA GLY A 53 29.68 6.72 7.10
C GLY A 53 28.93 7.67 6.15
N SER A 54 27.89 7.19 5.44
CA SER A 54 27.06 8.06 4.58
C SER A 54 26.36 9.16 5.37
N TRP A 55 26.00 8.90 6.63
CA TRP A 55 25.43 9.92 7.51
C TRP A 55 26.33 11.17 7.63
N GLU A 56 27.65 10.97 7.76
CA GLU A 56 28.62 12.06 7.87
C GLU A 56 28.70 12.85 6.56
N LEU A 57 28.63 12.18 5.41
CA LEU A 57 28.58 12.82 4.10
C LEU A 57 27.37 13.74 3.91
N PHE A 58 26.23 13.40 4.52
CA PHE A 58 25.00 14.20 4.44
C PHE A 58 24.91 15.30 5.51
N THR A 59 25.56 15.13 6.66
CA THR A 59 25.42 16.02 7.83
C THR A 59 26.60 16.95 8.07
N ASP A 60 27.80 16.61 7.59
CA ASP A 60 28.97 17.48 7.73
C ASP A 60 28.91 18.64 6.73
N LYS A 61 28.98 19.88 7.24
CA LYS A 61 29.03 21.11 6.43
C LYS A 61 30.26 21.19 5.54
N SER A 62 31.30 20.41 5.82
CA SER A 62 32.51 20.31 4.99
C SER A 62 32.31 19.48 3.72
N SER A 63 31.24 18.67 3.67
CA SER A 63 30.92 17.79 2.54
C SER A 63 30.35 18.55 1.34
N ILE A 64 30.73 18.12 0.14
CA ILE A 64 30.24 18.66 -1.15
C ILE A 64 28.74 18.40 -1.32
N ILE A 65 28.21 17.34 -0.69
CA ILE A 65 26.82 16.87 -0.83
C ILE A 65 25.92 17.39 0.31
N TYR A 66 26.48 18.17 1.22
CA TYR A 66 25.78 18.69 2.38
C TYR A 66 24.55 19.52 1.99
N HIS A 67 23.44 19.24 2.66
CA HIS A 67 22.25 20.07 2.61
C HIS A 67 21.48 19.93 3.93
N ALA A 68 21.00 21.04 4.50
CA ALA A 68 20.28 21.03 5.77
C ALA A 68 19.01 20.17 5.76
N LEU A 69 18.49 19.85 4.58
CA LEU A 69 17.29 19.02 4.40
C LEU A 69 17.55 17.51 4.37
N TRP A 70 18.80 17.04 4.23
CA TRP A 70 19.07 15.60 4.20
C TRP A 70 18.69 14.91 5.51
N GLN A 71 19.08 15.51 6.64
CA GLN A 71 18.76 14.96 7.96
C GLN A 71 17.24 14.80 8.21
N PRO A 72 16.40 15.85 8.04
CA PRO A 72 14.96 15.69 8.21
C PRO A 72 14.33 14.79 7.14
N LEU A 73 14.85 14.75 5.91
CA LEU A 73 14.36 13.87 4.86
C LEU A 73 14.59 12.39 5.21
N ILE A 74 15.81 12.01 5.60
CA ILE A 74 16.15 10.64 5.98
C ILE A 74 15.32 10.18 7.19
N LEU A 75 15.15 11.05 8.20
CA LEU A 75 14.32 10.73 9.37
C LEU A 75 12.84 10.59 9.00
N PHE A 76 12.32 11.47 8.16
CA PHE A 76 10.96 11.39 7.66
C PHE A 76 10.73 10.08 6.91
N GLU A 77 11.65 9.73 6.01
CA GLU A 77 11.60 8.49 5.24
C GLU A 77 11.65 7.26 6.15
N LEU A 78 12.54 7.23 7.15
CA LEU A 78 12.64 6.14 8.11
C LEU A 78 11.33 5.95 8.89
N ILE A 79 10.80 7.03 9.48
CA ILE A 79 9.57 6.99 10.29
C ILE A 79 8.39 6.56 9.43
N TYR A 80 8.26 7.11 8.24
CA TYR A 80 7.18 6.78 7.33
C TYR A 80 7.22 5.30 6.91
N ASN A 81 8.37 4.80 6.47
CA ASN A 81 8.50 3.39 6.06
C ASN A 81 8.23 2.44 7.23
N LEU A 82 8.65 2.79 8.44
CA LEU A 82 8.38 1.99 9.65
C LEU A 82 6.88 1.95 9.96
N LEU A 83 6.20 3.10 9.93
CA LEU A 83 4.76 3.19 10.14
C LEU A 83 3.99 2.43 9.05
N LEU A 84 4.40 2.55 7.79
CA LEU A 84 3.74 1.87 6.68
C LEU A 84 3.94 0.35 6.76
N PHE A 85 5.13 -0.10 7.17
CA PHE A 85 5.42 -1.50 7.41
C PHE A 85 4.53 -2.07 8.54
N ALA A 86 4.49 -1.41 9.70
CA ALA A 86 3.61 -1.82 10.80
C ALA A 86 2.12 -1.80 10.39
N PHE A 87 1.71 -0.79 9.63
CA PHE A 87 0.34 -0.68 9.14
C PHE A 87 0.00 -1.77 8.12
N SER A 88 0.94 -2.17 7.26
CA SER A 88 0.74 -3.27 6.31
C SER A 88 0.56 -4.63 7.00
N ILE A 89 1.27 -4.87 8.12
CA ILE A 89 1.02 -6.03 8.99
C ILE A 89 -0.40 -5.98 9.57
N PHE A 90 -0.80 -4.83 10.11
CA PHE A 90 -2.14 -4.65 10.67
C PHE A 90 -3.23 -4.89 9.61
N ILE A 91 -3.03 -4.42 8.39
CA ILE A 91 -3.92 -4.69 7.25
C ILE A 91 -4.01 -6.18 6.97
N LEU A 92 -2.88 -6.92 6.92
CA LEU A 92 -2.90 -8.37 6.70
C LEU A 92 -3.68 -9.09 7.81
N VAL A 93 -3.48 -8.73 9.08
CA VAL A 93 -4.24 -9.29 10.19
C VAL A 93 -5.74 -9.04 10.02
N CYS A 94 -6.14 -7.80 9.68
CA CYS A 94 -7.53 -7.46 9.41
C CYS A 94 -8.10 -8.18 8.18
N PHE A 95 -7.25 -8.40 7.17
CA PHE A 95 -7.59 -9.07 5.92
C PHE A 95 -7.95 -10.54 6.15
N TYR A 96 -7.09 -11.27 6.86
CA TYR A 96 -7.36 -12.68 7.20
C TYR A 96 -8.46 -12.84 8.25
N SER A 97 -8.60 -11.86 9.14
CA SER A 97 -9.71 -11.78 10.10
C SER A 97 -11.05 -11.37 9.45
N LYS A 98 -11.07 -11.09 8.14
CA LYS A 98 -12.25 -10.69 7.36
C LYS A 98 -13.02 -9.52 7.96
N LYS A 99 -12.31 -8.56 8.53
CA LYS A 99 -12.92 -7.42 9.24
C LYS A 99 -13.60 -6.44 8.28
N LYS A 100 -14.78 -5.93 8.64
CA LYS A 100 -15.56 -4.90 7.92
C LYS A 100 -14.78 -3.62 7.67
N ILE A 101 -13.78 -3.32 8.51
CA ILE A 101 -12.95 -2.13 8.39
C ILE A 101 -11.90 -2.24 7.27
N LEU A 102 -11.58 -3.45 6.80
CA LEU A 102 -10.52 -3.69 5.83
C LEU A 102 -10.67 -2.89 4.53
N PRO A 103 -11.84 -2.84 3.86
CA PRO A 103 -11.98 -2.05 2.64
C PRO A 103 -11.63 -0.57 2.85
N ARG A 104 -11.99 -0.02 4.01
CA ARG A 104 -11.66 1.37 4.37
C ARG A 104 -10.16 1.54 4.65
N LEU A 105 -9.54 0.59 5.34
CA LEU A 105 -8.09 0.59 5.59
C LEU A 105 -7.28 0.49 4.29
N MET A 106 -7.71 -0.33 3.33
CA MET A 106 -7.03 -0.45 2.02
C MET A 106 -7.11 0.86 1.22
N ILE A 107 -8.28 1.51 1.19
CA ILE A 107 -8.42 2.80 0.52
C ILE A 107 -7.54 3.85 1.20
N PHE A 108 -7.56 3.91 2.54
CA PHE A 108 -6.71 4.80 3.31
C PHE A 108 -5.23 4.53 3.03
N TYR A 109 -4.81 3.27 3.02
CA TYR A 109 -3.44 2.85 2.69
C TYR A 109 -2.99 3.37 1.33
N PHE A 110 -3.79 3.19 0.28
CA PHE A 110 -3.42 3.65 -1.06
C PHE A 110 -3.31 5.17 -1.15
N VAL A 111 -4.29 5.89 -0.59
CA VAL A 111 -4.31 7.37 -0.60
C VAL A 111 -3.12 7.92 0.17
N VAL A 112 -2.91 7.44 1.40
CA VAL A 112 -1.80 7.85 2.25
C VAL A 112 -0.47 7.56 1.56
N SER A 113 -0.31 6.39 0.94
CA SER A 113 0.92 6.04 0.23
C SER A 113 1.26 7.02 -0.89
N VAL A 114 0.27 7.40 -1.72
CA VAL A 114 0.50 8.40 -2.77
C VAL A 114 0.81 9.78 -2.19
N LEU A 115 0.10 10.21 -1.13
CA LEU A 115 0.37 11.49 -0.48
C LEU A 115 1.79 11.57 0.09
N PHE A 116 2.27 10.49 0.71
CA PHE A 116 3.63 10.45 1.24
C PHE A 116 4.69 10.52 0.14
N VAL A 117 4.50 9.80 -0.97
CA VAL A 117 5.41 9.91 -2.13
C VAL A 117 5.44 11.35 -2.68
N LEU A 118 4.30 12.04 -2.70
CA LEU A 118 4.24 13.45 -3.12
C LEU A 118 4.98 14.38 -2.16
N ILE A 119 4.82 14.18 -0.84
CA ILE A 119 5.52 14.99 0.17
C ILE A 119 7.03 14.75 0.05
N ASP A 120 7.45 13.49 -0.05
CA ASP A 120 8.85 13.11 -0.19
C ASP A 120 9.47 13.73 -1.44
N TYR A 121 8.77 13.66 -2.58
CA TYR A 121 9.18 14.32 -3.82
C TYR A 121 9.34 15.84 -3.67
N ILE A 122 8.40 16.51 -3.00
CA ILE A 122 8.47 17.96 -2.77
C ILE A 122 9.69 18.30 -1.91
N LEU A 123 9.95 17.55 -0.84
CA LEU A 123 11.12 17.75 0.01
C LEU A 123 12.43 17.48 -0.73
N PHE A 124 12.46 16.42 -1.53
CA PHE A 124 13.60 16.03 -2.35
C PHE A 124 13.95 17.08 -3.41
N MET A 125 12.93 17.67 -4.06
CA MET A 125 13.10 18.73 -5.06
C MET A 125 13.72 20.03 -4.52
N GLN A 126 13.72 20.22 -3.20
CA GLN A 126 14.40 21.34 -2.55
C GLN A 126 15.92 21.15 -2.45
N ILE A 127 16.44 19.95 -2.72
CA ILE A 127 17.87 19.64 -2.69
C ILE A 127 18.39 19.60 -4.14
N PRO A 128 19.20 20.60 -4.58
CA PRO A 128 19.60 20.73 -5.99
C PRO A 128 20.32 19.50 -6.54
N ILE A 129 21.27 18.95 -5.76
CA ILE A 129 22.07 17.77 -6.16
C ILE A 129 21.17 16.52 -6.28
N ALA A 130 20.19 16.38 -5.39
CA ALA A 130 19.30 15.23 -5.38
C ALA A 130 18.37 15.24 -6.60
N ARG A 131 17.84 16.42 -6.96
CA ARG A 131 16.96 16.63 -8.11
C ARG A 131 17.56 16.14 -9.43
N GLU A 132 18.86 16.33 -9.65
CA GLU A 132 19.53 15.91 -10.88
C GLU A 132 19.69 14.38 -10.97
N LEU A 133 19.82 13.70 -9.83
CA LEU A 133 20.12 12.27 -9.78
C LEU A 133 18.88 11.37 -9.90
N ASP A 134 17.73 11.77 -9.33
CA ASP A 134 16.64 10.80 -9.09
C ASP A 134 15.22 11.28 -9.47
N SER A 135 15.08 12.44 -10.11
CA SER A 135 13.76 13.01 -10.43
C SER A 135 12.85 12.11 -11.28
N PHE A 136 13.41 11.32 -12.19
CA PHE A 136 12.64 10.41 -13.05
C PHE A 136 12.00 9.26 -12.27
N ASN A 137 12.70 8.72 -11.26
CA ASN A 137 12.19 7.61 -10.47
C ASN A 137 10.99 8.04 -9.63
N TYR A 138 11.04 9.22 -9.01
CA TYR A 138 9.89 9.78 -8.28
C TYR A 138 8.64 9.94 -9.14
N ILE A 139 8.78 10.48 -10.36
CA ILE A 139 7.65 10.63 -11.30
C ILE A 139 7.05 9.26 -11.62
N LYS A 140 7.89 8.26 -11.89
CA LYS A 140 7.46 6.89 -12.14
C LYS A 140 6.70 6.30 -10.95
N GLU A 141 7.15 6.54 -9.72
CA GLU A 141 6.49 6.06 -8.51
C GLU A 141 5.12 6.71 -8.30
N ILE A 142 5.03 8.03 -8.47
CA ILE A 142 3.77 8.79 -8.38
C ILE A 142 2.76 8.27 -9.40
N VAL A 143 3.17 8.14 -10.66
CA VAL A 143 2.31 7.65 -11.75
C VAL A 143 1.83 6.23 -11.45
N ARG A 144 2.73 5.33 -11.04
CA ARG A 144 2.38 3.96 -10.63
C ARG A 144 1.39 3.95 -9.47
N GLY A 145 1.59 4.81 -8.46
CA GLY A 145 0.71 4.95 -7.30
C GLY A 145 -0.70 5.42 -7.69
N ILE A 146 -0.79 6.39 -8.59
CA ILE A 146 -2.06 6.90 -9.11
C ILE A 146 -2.83 5.80 -9.88
N PHE A 147 -2.17 5.05 -10.76
CA PHE A 147 -2.79 3.92 -11.45
C PHE A 147 -3.25 2.84 -10.48
N THR A 148 -2.45 2.55 -9.46
CA THR A 148 -2.80 1.61 -8.39
C THR A 148 -4.08 2.07 -7.67
N CYS A 149 -4.19 3.35 -7.33
CA CYS A 149 -5.39 3.93 -6.72
C CYS A 149 -6.61 3.81 -7.64
N MET A 150 -6.47 4.14 -8.92
CA MET A 150 -7.55 4.07 -9.90
C MET A 150 -8.10 2.66 -10.10
N ILE A 151 -7.26 1.63 -9.97
CA ILE A 151 -7.69 0.24 -10.11
C ILE A 151 -8.33 -0.25 -8.81
N TRP A 152 -7.65 -0.07 -7.68
CA TRP A 152 -8.05 -0.75 -6.44
C TRP A 152 -9.13 0.00 -5.66
N ILE A 153 -9.14 1.33 -5.63
CA ILE A 153 -10.14 2.08 -4.86
C ILE A 153 -11.57 1.78 -5.36
N PRO A 154 -11.88 1.87 -6.67
CA PRO A 154 -13.21 1.51 -7.17
C PRO A 154 -13.56 0.05 -6.90
N TYR A 155 -12.59 -0.85 -7.01
CA TYR A 155 -12.77 -2.27 -6.70
C TYR A 155 -13.20 -2.47 -5.24
N PHE A 156 -12.53 -1.85 -4.26
CA PHE A 156 -12.88 -1.97 -2.84
C PHE A 156 -14.25 -1.35 -2.50
N ILE A 157 -14.70 -0.32 -3.23
CA ILE A 157 -15.99 0.34 -3.01
C ILE A 157 -17.15 -0.44 -3.64
N ARG A 158 -16.97 -0.90 -4.89
CA ARG A 158 -18.06 -1.43 -5.72
C ARG A 158 -18.15 -2.95 -5.74
N SER A 159 -17.06 -3.67 -5.46
CA SER A 159 -17.03 -5.13 -5.58
C SER A 159 -17.99 -5.83 -4.62
N ILE A 160 -18.93 -6.59 -5.19
CA ILE A 160 -19.86 -7.46 -4.47
C ILE A 160 -19.07 -8.46 -3.60
N ARG A 161 -17.97 -8.99 -4.14
CA ARG A 161 -17.09 -9.93 -3.47
C ARG A 161 -16.45 -9.35 -2.21
N VAL A 162 -15.99 -8.10 -2.26
CA VAL A 162 -15.41 -7.40 -1.11
C VAL A 162 -16.49 -7.21 -0.04
N LYS A 163 -17.67 -6.72 -0.41
CA LYS A 163 -18.80 -6.52 0.51
C LYS A 163 -19.26 -7.81 1.18
N ASN A 164 -19.24 -8.93 0.48
CA ASN A 164 -19.65 -10.23 1.00
C ASN A 164 -18.57 -10.92 1.84
N THR A 165 -17.29 -10.59 1.62
CA THR A 165 -16.16 -11.23 2.32
C THR A 165 -15.85 -10.55 3.64
N PHE A 166 -15.88 -9.21 3.68
CA PHE A 166 -15.51 -8.41 4.85
C PHE A 166 -16.76 -7.97 5.62
N ILE A 167 -17.41 -8.94 6.28
CA ILE A 167 -18.67 -8.74 7.01
C ILE A 167 -18.55 -8.98 8.52
N HIS A 168 -17.35 -9.27 9.05
CA HIS A 168 -17.12 -9.55 10.47
C HIS A 168 -16.39 -8.41 11.20
#